data_AF-A0A0L6WLB0-F1
#
_entry.id   AF-A0A0L6WLB0-F1
#
_cell.length_a   1.000
_cell.length_b   1.000
_cell.length_c   1.000
_cell.angle_alpha   90.00
_cell.angle_beta   90.00
_cell.angle_gamma   90.00
#
_symmetry.space_group_name_H-M   'P 1'
#
loop_
_entity.id
_entity.type
_entity.pdbx_description
1 polymer ?
#
loop_
_entity_poly.entity_id
_entity_poly.type
_entity_poly.pdbx_seq_one_letter_code
_entity_poly.pdbx_strand_id
1 'polypeptide(L)'
;QILVQIQQTAVQSQRALQITQQQTSAKDRERRILQLTIDEINGIDENVNLYKGVGKMFMFVPRKTMESELKAQEKELADDIANLNKKSKYLEKQLNDAQSQLRDIVRLFALLEETLMYSTLLSSIMHLINNEILLVLELTADSCYSYCSALSGGTCCAVEAPKNNHQISLMSNVLGSYRV
;
A
#
# COMPACT_ATOMS: atom_id res chain seq x y z
N GLN A 1 4.44 -12.30 -8.07
CA GLN A 1 3.60 -13.27 -7.33
C GLN A 1 3.22 -12.77 -5.92
N ILE A 2 4.10 -12.11 -5.17
CA ILE A 2 3.83 -11.66 -3.78
C ILE A 2 2.63 -10.69 -3.64
N LEU A 3 2.44 -9.76 -4.59
CA LEU A 3 1.33 -8.79 -4.56
C LEU A 3 -0.06 -9.45 -4.58
N VAL A 4 -0.22 -10.49 -5.40
CA VAL A 4 -1.48 -11.22 -5.53
C VAL A 4 -1.85 -11.93 -4.22
N GLN A 5 -0.85 -12.45 -3.51
CA GLN A 5 -1.05 -13.12 -2.22
C GLN A 5 -1.50 -12.14 -1.14
N ILE A 6 -0.93 -10.94 -1.08
CA ILE A 6 -1.34 -9.88 -0.13
C ILE A 6 -2.77 -9.43 -0.45
N GLN A 7 -3.09 -9.21 -1.72
CA GLN A 7 -4.44 -8.84 -2.15
C GLN A 7 -5.46 -9.93 -1.79
N GLN A 8 -5.13 -11.19 -2.05
CA GLN A 8 -5.99 -12.32 -1.72
C GLN A 8 -6.23 -12.43 -0.21
N THR A 9 -5.19 -12.24 0.60
CA THR A 9 -5.30 -12.22 2.07
C THR A 9 -6.21 -11.08 2.53
N ALA A 10 -6.03 -9.87 1.99
CA ALA A 10 -6.88 -8.72 2.34
C ALA A 10 -8.36 -8.97 2.02
N VAL A 11 -8.67 -9.52 0.84
CA VAL A 11 -10.05 -9.85 0.44
C VAL A 11 -10.63 -10.96 1.31
N GLN A 12 -9.86 -11.99 1.64
CA GLN A 12 -10.30 -13.09 2.49
C GLN A 12 -10.59 -12.62 3.91
N SER A 13 -9.69 -11.86 4.53
CA SER A 13 -9.89 -11.29 5.88
C SER A 13 -11.10 -10.35 5.91
N GLN A 14 -11.32 -9.55 4.86
CA GLN A 14 -12.48 -8.66 4.77
C GLN A 14 -13.81 -9.44 4.73
N ARG A 15 -13.88 -10.52 3.93
CA ARG A 15 -15.08 -11.38 3.85
C ARG A 15 -15.32 -12.10 5.18
N ALA A 16 -14.26 -12.66 5.77
CA ALA A 16 -14.35 -13.35 7.05
C ALA A 16 -14.81 -12.39 8.18
N LEU A 17 -14.35 -11.14 8.15
CA LEU A 17 -14.78 -10.10 9.10
C LEU A 17 -16.27 -9.80 8.96
N GLN A 18 -16.76 -9.60 7.73
CA GLN A 18 -18.18 -9.34 7.48
C GLN A 18 -19.07 -10.49 7.97
N ILE A 19 -18.68 -11.74 7.70
CA ILE A 19 -19.41 -12.92 8.18
C ILE A 19 -19.40 -12.97 9.71
N THR A 20 -18.26 -12.72 10.34
CA THR A 20 -18.13 -12.75 11.81
C THR A 20 -19.01 -11.66 12.44
N GLN A 21 -19.04 -10.45 11.87
CA GLN A 21 -19.91 -9.36 12.33
C GLN A 21 -21.40 -9.69 12.19
N GLN A 22 -21.79 -10.33 11.08
CA GLN A 22 -23.17 -10.80 10.88
C GLN A 22 -23.56 -11.86 11.93
N GLN A 23 -22.66 -12.81 12.21
CA GLN A 23 -22.86 -13.81 13.26
C GLN A 23 -22.99 -13.18 14.64
N THR A 24 -22.14 -12.20 14.98
CA THR A 24 -22.24 -11.44 16.24
C THR A 24 -23.60 -10.75 16.35
N SER A 25 -24.05 -10.05 15.29
CA SER A 25 -25.35 -9.37 15.31
C SER A 25 -26.53 -10.33 15.48
N ALA A 26 -26.48 -11.51 14.87
CA ALA A 26 -27.51 -12.53 15.05
C ALA A 26 -27.54 -13.03 16.50
N LYS A 27 -26.38 -13.35 17.08
CA LYS A 27 -26.24 -13.83 18.46
C LYS A 27 -26.62 -12.78 19.50
N ASP A 28 -26.30 -11.51 19.27
CA ASP A 28 -26.72 -10.41 20.14
C ASP A 28 -28.24 -10.25 20.17
N ARG A 29 -28.92 -10.48 19.02
CA ARG A 29 -30.40 -10.47 18.97
C ARG A 29 -30.98 -11.63 19.77
N GLU A 30 -30.44 -12.85 19.59
CA GLU A 30 -30.84 -14.02 20.37
C GLU A 30 -30.67 -13.79 21.88
N ARG A 31 -29.53 -13.24 22.31
CA ARG A 31 -29.27 -12.90 23.71
C ARG A 31 -30.27 -11.88 24.25
N ARG A 32 -30.60 -10.85 23.46
CA ARG A 32 -31.58 -9.83 23.87
C ARG A 32 -32.98 -10.40 24.03
N ILE A 33 -33.42 -11.27 23.13
CA ILE A 33 -34.73 -11.94 23.23
C ILE A 33 -34.78 -12.80 24.50
N LEU A 34 -33.70 -13.53 24.78
CA LEU A 34 -33.62 -14.39 25.94
C LEU A 34 -33.60 -13.58 27.26
N GLN A 35 -32.90 -12.44 27.29
CA GLN A 35 -32.95 -11.52 28.43
C GLN A 35 -34.37 -11.01 28.69
N LEU A 36 -35.08 -10.57 27.65
CA LEU A 36 -36.47 -10.12 27.78
C LEU A 36 -37.38 -11.24 28.29
N THR A 37 -37.16 -12.47 27.82
CA THR A 37 -37.90 -13.64 28.29
C THR A 37 -37.67 -13.89 29.79
N ILE A 38 -36.42 -13.77 30.26
CA ILE A 38 -36.09 -13.87 31.68
C ILE A 38 -36.79 -12.76 32.48
N ASP A 39 -36.76 -11.52 31.99
CA ASP A 39 -37.39 -10.37 32.64
C ASP A 39 -38.92 -10.53 32.72
N GLU A 40 -39.56 -11.05 31.67
CA GLU A 40 -40.99 -11.38 31.64
C GLU A 40 -41.34 -12.48 32.65
N ILE A 41 -40.57 -13.58 32.71
CA ILE A 41 -40.79 -14.67 33.68
C ILE A 41 -40.63 -14.15 35.11
N ASN A 42 -39.66 -13.28 35.36
CA ASN A 42 -39.45 -12.68 36.67
C ASN A 42 -40.61 -11.77 37.10
N GLY A 43 -41.32 -11.15 36.15
CA GLY A 43 -42.49 -10.31 36.41
C GLY A 43 -43.77 -11.08 36.72
N ILE A 44 -43.80 -12.39 36.52
CA ILE A 44 -44.96 -13.26 36.78
C ILE A 44 -44.89 -13.83 38.21
N ASP A 45 -46.04 -14.07 38.85
CA ASP A 45 -46.14 -14.71 40.18
C ASP A 45 -45.51 -16.11 40.20
N GLU A 46 -44.91 -16.51 41.33
CA GLU A 46 -44.24 -17.80 41.52
C GLU A 46 -45.21 -19.00 41.44
N ASN A 47 -46.51 -18.78 41.66
CA ASN A 47 -47.52 -19.84 41.65
C ASN A 47 -48.06 -20.20 40.25
N VAL A 48 -47.53 -19.62 39.19
CA VAL A 48 -47.98 -19.87 37.82
C VAL A 48 -47.25 -21.07 37.22
N ASN A 49 -48.02 -21.95 36.57
CA ASN A 49 -47.47 -23.09 35.84
C ASN A 49 -46.75 -22.63 34.57
N LEU A 50 -45.47 -23.00 34.43
CA LEU A 50 -44.67 -22.70 33.24
C LEU A 50 -44.55 -23.94 32.34
N TYR A 51 -44.61 -23.69 31.04
CA TYR A 51 -44.52 -24.72 30.01
C TYR A 51 -43.47 -24.34 28.98
N LYS A 52 -42.59 -25.29 28.66
CA LYS A 52 -41.55 -25.15 27.64
C LYS A 52 -41.99 -25.83 26.34
N GLY A 53 -41.84 -25.13 25.22
CA GLY A 53 -42.06 -25.71 23.89
C GLY A 53 -40.97 -26.72 23.52
N VAL A 54 -41.37 -27.93 23.13
CA VAL A 54 -40.50 -28.98 22.60
C VAL A 54 -41.10 -29.49 21.29
N GLY A 55 -40.64 -28.94 20.16
CA GLY A 55 -41.22 -29.23 18.85
C GLY A 55 -42.66 -28.75 18.73
N LYS A 56 -43.61 -29.67 18.55
CA LYS A 56 -45.06 -29.37 18.46
C LYS A 56 -45.80 -29.57 19.80
N MET A 57 -45.08 -29.86 20.87
CA MET A 57 -45.64 -30.15 22.20
C MET A 57 -45.15 -29.13 23.23
N PHE A 58 -45.88 -29.01 24.34
CA PHE A 58 -45.50 -28.22 25.50
C PHE A 58 -45.33 -29.12 26.71
N MET A 59 -44.19 -29.01 27.41
CA MET A 59 -43.90 -29.78 28.62
C MET A 59 -43.95 -28.87 29.83
N PHE A 60 -44.57 -29.33 30.91
CA PHE A 60 -44.51 -28.65 32.20
C PHE A 60 -43.07 -28.66 32.73
N VAL A 61 -42.59 -27.50 33.16
CA VAL A 61 -41.24 -27.35 33.72
C VAL A 61 -41.33 -26.49 34.99
N PRO A 62 -40.77 -26.95 36.12
CA PRO A 62 -40.69 -26.14 37.33
C PRO A 62 -39.98 -24.81 37.08
N ARG A 63 -40.43 -23.74 37.73
CA ARG A 63 -39.86 -22.39 37.54
C ARG A 63 -38.35 -22.33 37.78
N LYS A 64 -37.87 -22.91 38.87
CA LYS A 64 -36.43 -22.93 39.21
C LYS A 64 -35.57 -23.59 38.14
N THR A 65 -36.07 -24.68 37.53
CA THR A 65 -35.34 -25.35 36.44
C THR A 65 -35.36 -24.52 35.17
N MET A 66 -36.49 -23.88 34.84
CA MET A 66 -36.59 -23.01 33.66
C MET A 66 -35.66 -21.79 33.77
N GLU A 67 -35.62 -21.11 34.91
CA GLU A 67 -34.73 -19.97 35.14
C GLU A 67 -33.25 -20.37 35.07
N SER A 68 -32.89 -21.53 35.61
CA SER A 68 -31.53 -22.05 35.55
C SER A 68 -31.11 -22.37 34.11
N GLU A 69 -31.99 -22.99 33.32
CA GLU A 69 -31.74 -23.28 31.90
C GLU A 69 -31.60 -22.01 31.07
N LEU A 70 -32.49 -21.02 31.26
CA LEU A 70 -32.41 -19.75 30.55
C LEU A 70 -31.13 -19.00 30.90
N LYS A 71 -30.75 -18.92 32.18
CA LYS A 71 -29.49 -18.28 32.60
C LYS A 71 -28.25 -19.00 32.03
N ALA A 72 -28.29 -20.33 31.93
CA ALA A 72 -27.21 -21.09 31.29
C ALA A 72 -27.09 -20.76 29.80
N GLN A 73 -28.22 -20.68 29.09
CA GLN A 73 -28.26 -20.29 27.67
C GLN A 73 -27.79 -18.85 27.45
N GLU A 74 -28.17 -17.93 28.34
CA GLU A 74 -27.71 -16.53 28.29
C GLU A 74 -26.18 -16.45 28.38
N LYS A 75 -25.62 -17.20 29.33
CA LYS A 75 -24.17 -17.25 29.56
C LYS A 75 -23.43 -17.85 28.37
N GLU A 76 -23.94 -18.95 27.80
CA GLU A 76 -23.37 -19.56 26.60
C GLU A 76 -23.34 -18.58 25.42
N LEU A 77 -24.45 -17.87 25.17
CA LEU A 77 -24.51 -16.83 24.14
C LEU A 77 -23.55 -15.68 24.42
N ALA A 78 -23.39 -15.26 25.68
CA ALA A 78 -22.44 -14.22 26.07
C ALA A 78 -20.98 -14.65 25.81
N ASP A 79 -20.63 -15.90 26.13
CA ASP A 79 -19.30 -16.47 25.89
C ASP A 79 -19.02 -16.58 24.38
N ASP A 80 -19.99 -17.01 23.58
CA ASP A 80 -19.90 -17.05 22.11
C ASP A 80 -19.67 -15.67 21.50
N ILE A 81 -20.41 -14.66 21.96
CA ILE A 81 -20.24 -13.27 21.52
C ILE A 81 -18.84 -12.76 21.88
N ALA A 82 -18.34 -13.08 23.09
CA ALA A 82 -16.98 -12.72 23.48
C ALA A 82 -15.92 -13.38 22.58
N ASN A 83 -16.13 -14.62 22.19
CA ASN A 83 -15.24 -15.35 21.27
C ASN A 83 -15.28 -14.79 19.84
N LEU A 84 -16.48 -14.50 19.31
CA LEU A 84 -16.65 -13.85 18.00
C LEU A 84 -16.03 -12.46 17.96
N ASN A 85 -16.13 -11.69 19.05
CA ASN A 85 -15.49 -10.37 19.16
C ASN A 85 -13.96 -10.43 19.15
N LYS A 86 -13.36 -11.43 19.83
CA LYS A 86 -11.91 -11.68 19.74
C LYS A 86 -11.49 -12.01 18.31
N LYS A 87 -12.27 -12.84 17.62
CA LYS A 87 -12.05 -13.20 16.21
C LYS A 87 -12.19 -11.99 15.29
N SER A 88 -13.19 -11.14 15.49
CA SER A 88 -13.38 -9.89 14.73
C SER A 88 -12.15 -8.99 14.84
N LYS A 89 -11.68 -8.73 16.07
CA LYS A 89 -10.49 -7.90 16.32
C LYS A 89 -9.22 -8.46 15.66
N TYR A 90 -9.05 -9.77 15.69
CA TYR A 90 -7.94 -10.43 15.01
C TYR A 90 -8.00 -10.22 13.49
N LEU A 91 -9.18 -10.43 12.88
CA LEU A 91 -9.40 -10.25 11.44
C LEU A 91 -9.25 -8.77 11.03
N GLU A 92 -9.70 -7.83 11.85
CA GLU A 92 -9.48 -6.39 11.65
C GLU A 92 -7.99 -6.04 11.65
N LYS A 93 -7.22 -6.55 12.62
CA LYS A 93 -5.77 -6.36 12.65
C LYS A 93 -5.11 -6.94 11.39
N GLN A 94 -5.45 -8.18 11.04
CA GLN A 94 -4.90 -8.84 9.86
C GLN A 94 -5.20 -8.07 8.56
N LEU A 95 -6.42 -7.52 8.45
CA LEU A 95 -6.82 -6.69 7.32
C LEU A 95 -6.04 -5.37 7.28
N ASN A 96 -5.88 -4.70 8.42
CA ASN A 96 -5.11 -3.46 8.51
C ASN A 96 -3.64 -3.66 8.16
N ASP A 97 -3.04 -4.76 8.61
CA ASP A 97 -1.66 -5.14 8.31
C ASP A 97 -1.50 -5.38 6.80
N ALA A 98 -2.39 -6.16 6.18
CA ALA A 98 -2.36 -6.41 4.73
C ALA A 98 -2.58 -5.13 3.91
N GLN A 99 -3.47 -4.24 4.34
CA GLN A 99 -3.67 -2.95 3.68
C GLN A 99 -2.48 -2.02 3.84
N SER A 100 -1.79 -2.04 4.98
CA SER A 100 -0.57 -1.24 5.18
C SER A 100 0.53 -1.69 4.23
N GLN A 101 0.74 -3.00 4.12
CA GLN A 101 1.70 -3.58 3.18
C GLN A 101 1.42 -3.14 1.74
N LEU A 102 0.15 -3.13 1.32
CA LEU A 102 -0.23 -2.62 -0.01
C LEU A 102 0.09 -1.13 -0.17
N ARG A 103 -0.22 -0.29 0.82
CA ARG A 103 0.08 1.15 0.78
C ARG A 103 1.57 1.42 0.69
N ASP A 104 2.39 0.68 1.43
CA ASP A 104 3.84 0.87 1.43
C ASP A 104 4.46 0.50 0.08
N ILE A 105 3.96 -0.55 -0.57
CA ILE A 105 4.39 -0.90 -1.94
C ILE A 105 3.98 0.18 -2.94
N VAL A 106 2.76 0.71 -2.85
CA VAL A 106 2.31 1.80 -3.72
C VAL A 106 3.15 3.07 -3.52
N ARG A 107 3.50 3.41 -2.27
CA ARG A 107 4.38 4.55 -1.97
C ARG A 107 5.79 4.36 -2.55
N LEU A 108 6.37 3.16 -2.41
CA LEU A 108 7.66 2.84 -3.03
C LEU A 108 7.62 3.03 -4.54
N PHE A 109 6.51 2.65 -5.20
CA PHE A 109 6.34 2.85 -6.63
C PHE A 109 6.22 4.34 -7.01
N ALA A 110 5.47 5.12 -6.23
CA ALA A 110 5.33 6.57 -6.46
C ALA A 110 6.65 7.34 -6.32
N LEU A 111 7.50 6.96 -5.36
CA LEU A 111 8.83 7.57 -5.18
C LEU A 111 9.80 7.20 -6.32
N LEU A 112 9.60 6.06 -6.98
CA LEU A 112 10.40 5.67 -8.14
C LEU A 112 10.06 6.52 -9.38
N GLU A 113 8.81 6.97 -9.54
CA GLU A 113 8.42 7.86 -10.65
C GLU A 113 9.11 9.23 -10.58
N GLU A 114 9.28 9.81 -9.39
CA GLU A 114 10.04 11.05 -9.23
C GLU A 114 11.51 10.88 -9.64
N THR A 115 12.15 9.75 -9.30
CA THR A 115 13.56 9.51 -9.67
C THR A 115 13.77 9.20 -11.15
N LEU A 116 12.82 8.52 -11.81
CA LEU A 116 12.89 8.22 -13.24
C LEU A 116 12.62 9.45 -14.13
N MET A 117 11.81 10.39 -13.66
CA MET A 117 11.65 11.69 -14.33
C MET A 117 12.97 12.47 -14.36
N TYR A 118 13.72 12.50 -13.25
CA TYR A 118 15.01 13.19 -13.20
C TYR A 118 16.09 12.52 -14.07
N SER A 119 16.15 11.18 -14.13
CA SER A 119 17.19 10.50 -14.94
C SER A 119 16.96 10.62 -16.45
N THR A 120 15.71 10.59 -16.90
CA THR A 120 15.35 10.81 -18.31
C THR A 120 15.54 12.27 -18.75
N LEU A 121 15.22 13.23 -17.87
CA LEU A 121 15.56 14.65 -18.06
C LEU A 121 17.07 14.86 -18.10
N LEU A 122 17.85 14.27 -17.18
CA LEU A 122 19.31 14.41 -17.15
C LEU A 122 19.96 13.81 -18.41
N SER A 123 19.46 12.66 -18.89
CA SER A 123 19.91 12.04 -20.14
C SER A 123 19.62 12.92 -21.35
N SER A 124 18.42 13.52 -21.41
CA SER A 124 18.04 14.44 -22.49
C SER A 124 18.87 15.73 -22.47
N ILE A 125 19.13 16.29 -21.29
CA ILE A 125 20.00 17.47 -21.11
C ILE A 125 21.44 17.14 -21.51
N MET A 126 21.96 15.97 -21.13
CA MET A 126 23.30 15.54 -21.56
C MET A 126 23.39 15.36 -23.08
N HIS A 127 22.36 14.81 -23.72
CA HIS A 127 22.30 14.74 -25.19
C HIS A 127 22.24 16.12 -25.84
N LEU A 128 21.51 17.09 -25.27
CA LEU A 128 21.48 18.47 -25.77
C LEU A 128 22.85 19.15 -25.66
N ILE A 129 23.50 19.04 -24.50
CA ILE A 129 24.83 19.62 -24.26
C ILE A 129 25.87 19.00 -25.21
N ASN A 130 25.84 17.67 -25.40
CA ASN A 130 26.76 17.01 -26.31
C ASN A 130 26.56 17.46 -27.77
N ASN A 131 25.33 17.74 -28.19
CA ASN A 131 25.03 18.19 -29.56
C ASN A 131 25.42 19.67 -29.78
N GLU A 132 25.20 20.54 -28.79
CA GLU A 132 25.67 21.93 -28.83
C GLU A 132 27.20 22.03 -28.83
N ILE A 133 27.88 21.21 -28.01
CA ILE A 133 29.35 21.16 -28.00
C ILE A 133 29.91 20.70 -29.36
N LEU A 134 29.26 19.74 -30.02
CA LEU A 134 29.68 19.24 -31.33
C LEU A 134 29.53 20.31 -32.43
N LEU A 135 28.43 21.08 -32.40
CA LEU A 135 28.21 22.21 -33.31
C LEU A 135 29.24 23.34 -33.13
N VAL A 136 29.65 23.62 -31.90
CA VAL A 136 30.70 24.63 -31.62
C VAL A 136 32.06 24.14 -32.12
N LEU A 137 32.36 22.84 -32.02
CA LEU A 137 33.56 22.23 -32.59
C LEU A 137 33.58 22.21 -34.13
N GLU A 138 32.45 21.95 -34.79
CA GLU A 138 32.36 22.03 -36.27
C GLU A 138 32.47 23.48 -36.78
N LEU A 139 31.81 24.45 -36.13
CA LEU A 139 31.88 25.87 -36.51
C LEU A 139 33.28 26.47 -36.29
N THR A 140 34.04 25.97 -35.30
CA THR A 140 35.44 26.37 -35.08
C THR A 140 36.40 25.65 -36.02
N ALA A 141 36.09 24.42 -36.44
CA ALA A 141 36.84 23.71 -37.47
C ALA A 141 36.68 24.34 -38.85
N ASP A 142 35.47 24.80 -39.22
CA ASP A 142 35.21 25.49 -40.49
C ASP A 142 35.83 26.89 -40.55
N SER A 143 35.86 27.61 -39.42
CA SER A 143 36.62 28.86 -39.27
C SER A 143 38.13 28.64 -39.46
N CYS A 144 38.69 27.55 -38.92
CA CYS A 144 40.09 27.19 -39.09
C CYS A 144 40.41 26.71 -40.53
N TYR A 145 39.51 25.96 -41.18
CA TYR A 145 39.71 25.49 -42.56
C TYR A 145 39.65 26.65 -43.56
N SER A 146 38.73 27.60 -43.36
CA SER A 146 38.62 28.79 -44.22
C SER A 146 39.78 29.79 -44.05
N TYR A 147 40.43 29.85 -42.88
CA TYR A 147 41.63 30.68 -42.69
C TYR A 147 42.93 30.02 -43.22
N CYS A 148 42.97 28.69 -43.37
CA CYS A 148 44.11 27.98 -43.95
C CYS A 148 44.11 28.00 -45.49
N SER A 149 42.95 28.01 -46.15
CA SER A 149 42.89 28.04 -47.63
C SER A 149 43.14 29.42 -48.25
N ALA A 150 43.20 30.49 -47.45
CA ALA A 150 43.45 31.85 -47.92
C ALA A 150 44.95 32.27 -47.90
N LEU A 151 45.84 31.42 -47.38
CA LEU A 151 47.27 31.68 -47.30
C LEU A 151 48.07 30.54 -47.94
N SER A 152 47.89 30.34 -49.25
CA SER A 152 48.95 29.77 -50.10
C SER A 152 50.08 30.81 -50.22
N GLY A 153 50.90 30.92 -49.18
CA GLY A 153 51.95 31.92 -49.13
C GLY A 153 52.72 32.00 -47.82
N GLY A 154 53.16 30.86 -47.27
CA GLY A 154 54.30 30.83 -46.33
C GLY A 154 54.03 31.23 -44.87
N THR A 155 54.60 30.41 -43.97
CA THR A 155 54.68 30.56 -42.50
C THR A 155 53.38 30.46 -41.70
N CYS A 156 53.29 29.36 -40.92
CA CYS A 156 52.22 29.06 -39.98
C CYS A 156 52.04 30.17 -38.93
N CYS A 157 50.84 30.73 -38.82
CA CYS A 157 50.45 31.55 -37.68
C CYS A 157 50.20 30.67 -36.45
N ALA A 158 50.91 30.95 -35.37
CA ALA A 158 50.54 30.52 -34.03
C ALA A 158 49.20 31.17 -33.66
N VAL A 159 48.19 30.37 -33.31
CA VAL A 159 46.92 30.87 -32.80
C VAL A 159 47.11 31.27 -31.35
N GLU A 160 46.94 32.56 -31.08
CA GLU A 160 47.02 33.16 -29.76
C GLU A 160 45.80 32.72 -28.93
N ALA A 161 46.06 32.06 -27.80
CA ALA A 161 45.05 31.52 -26.90
C ALA A 161 44.21 32.64 -26.25
N PRO A 162 42.89 32.46 -26.08
CA PRO A 162 42.10 33.35 -25.24
C PRO A 162 42.58 33.23 -23.78
N LYS A 163 43.14 34.32 -23.27
CA LYS A 163 43.49 34.50 -21.86
C LYS A 163 42.21 34.50 -21.01
N ASN A 164 41.77 33.34 -20.54
CA ASN A 164 40.96 33.22 -19.34
C ASN A 164 41.32 31.92 -18.59
N ASN A 165 41.90 32.12 -17.41
CA ASN A 165 42.84 31.23 -16.77
C ASN A 165 42.20 30.07 -15.97
N HIS A 166 41.03 29.56 -16.39
CA HIS A 166 40.33 28.53 -15.60
C HIS A 166 39.73 27.33 -16.37
N GLN A 167 39.85 27.25 -17.69
CA GLN A 167 39.36 26.09 -18.47
C GLN A 167 40.40 25.35 -19.32
N ILE A 168 41.70 25.54 -19.07
CA ILE A 168 42.77 24.87 -19.86
C ILE A 168 43.21 23.51 -19.25
N SER A 169 42.67 23.11 -18.09
CA SER A 169 43.11 21.87 -17.41
C SER A 169 42.42 20.58 -17.90
N LEU A 170 41.28 20.66 -18.61
CA LEU A 170 40.52 19.45 -19.00
C LEU A 170 40.59 19.09 -20.49
N MET A 171 41.20 19.93 -21.33
CA MET A 171 41.37 19.68 -22.77
C MET A 171 42.73 19.08 -23.14
N SER A 172 43.59 18.72 -22.18
CA SER A 172 44.85 18.00 -22.45
C SER A 172 44.72 16.48 -22.39
N ASN A 173 43.67 15.94 -21.76
CA ASN A 173 43.51 14.49 -21.59
C ASN A 173 42.70 13.79 -22.69
N VAL A 174 42.03 14.54 -23.58
CA VAL A 174 41.20 13.94 -24.66
C VAL A 174 41.92 13.93 -26.02
N LEU A 175 42.92 14.78 -26.24
CA LEU A 175 43.67 14.85 -27.51
C LEU A 175 45.00 14.07 -27.47
N GLY A 176 45.08 13.02 -26.66
CA GLY A 176 46.24 12.13 -26.55
C GLY A 176 46.16 10.84 -27.38
N SER A 177 45.15 10.64 -28.24
CA SER A 177 44.90 9.32 -28.84
C SER A 177 44.47 9.27 -30.30
N TYR A 178 44.91 10.20 -31.14
CA TYR A 178 44.91 9.96 -32.60
C TYR A 178 46.29 10.29 -33.17
N ARG A 179 47.15 9.28 -33.10
CA ARG A 179 48.38 9.15 -33.88
C ARG A 179 48.09 8.14 -34.99
N VAL A 180 47.93 8.63 -36.22
CA VAL A 180 48.29 7.94 -37.47
C VAL A 180 48.79 9.00 -38.42
#